data_AF-E0UGA0-F1
#
_entry.id   AF-E0UGA0-F1
#
_cell.length_a   1.000
_cell.length_b   1.000
_cell.length_c   1.000
_cell.angle_alpha   90.00
_cell.angle_beta   90.00
_cell.angle_gamma   90.00
#
_symmetry.space_group_name_H-M   'P 1'
#
loop_
_entity.id
_entity.type
_entity.pdbx_description
1 polymer ?
#
loop_
_entity_poly.entity_id
_entity_poly.type
_entity_poly.pdbx_seq_one_letter_code
_entity_poly.pdbx_strand_id
1 'polypeptide(L)'
;MQLSGSHLEEIQTALIDAFPNKFELQQFLRFKLEKNLTVIADGDSLTQIVFQLVQTAYSQGWIENLVFEAVNHNPGNKRLKIIVVNYFGNSIKEMGRELGLMFYRLLFEEFLYNDGVISPAELLILEDIKESFELTTEETSTIQNELFEPIATLKKNLNAYLSCYVALIKEQGYPLNANAQDELRMLRSYYELDDDLVAKYENKIKSDLNLLSDNHTRTMNWQSSLFRVWSKLFG
;
A
#
# COMPACT_ATOMS: atom_id res chain seq x y z
N MET A 1 0.71 7.08 26.73
CA MET A 1 1.52 7.29 25.52
C MET A 1 1.45 8.76 25.09
N GLN A 2 2.48 9.34 24.48
CA GLN A 2 2.48 10.74 24.03
C GLN A 2 2.61 10.83 22.50
N LEU A 3 1.52 11.15 21.81
CA LEU A 3 1.51 11.43 20.38
C LEU A 3 1.85 12.90 20.14
N SER A 4 2.71 13.20 19.17
CA SER A 4 2.99 14.58 18.76
C SER A 4 1.87 15.12 17.87
N GLY A 5 1.85 16.44 17.65
CA GLY A 5 0.92 17.04 16.70
C GLY A 5 1.03 16.47 15.29
N SER A 6 2.25 16.12 14.83
CA SER A 6 2.46 15.51 13.52
C SER A 6 1.88 14.09 13.44
N HIS A 7 1.98 13.29 14.50
CA HIS A 7 1.35 11.96 14.52
C HIS A 7 -0.18 12.07 14.42
N LEU A 8 -0.79 13.05 15.10
CA LEU A 8 -2.23 13.28 15.04
C LEU A 8 -2.70 13.74 13.65
N GLU A 9 -1.91 14.55 12.95
CA GLU A 9 -2.17 14.98 11.57
C GLU A 9 -2.10 13.81 10.58
N GLU A 10 -1.13 12.91 10.74
CA GLU A 10 -1.05 11.69 9.93
C GLU A 10 -2.25 10.78 10.16
N ILE A 11 -2.66 10.60 11.42
CA ILE A 11 -3.87 9.84 11.78
C ILE A 11 -5.11 10.45 11.14
N GLN A 12 -5.27 11.77 11.22
CA GLN A 12 -6.37 12.47 10.57
C GLN A 12 -6.38 12.20 9.05
N THR A 13 -5.22 12.32 8.40
CA THR A 13 -5.11 12.11 6.95
C THR A 13 -5.48 10.69 6.56
N ALA A 14 -5.01 9.69 7.30
CA ALA A 14 -5.32 8.29 7.03
C ALA A 14 -6.81 7.96 7.28
N LEU A 15 -7.44 8.56 8.29
CA LEU A 15 -8.87 8.38 8.53
C LEU A 15 -9.72 9.02 7.43
N ILE A 16 -9.33 10.18 6.89
CA ILE A 16 -10.03 10.80 5.74
C ILE A 16 -9.90 9.91 4.50
N ASP A 17 -8.72 9.34 4.27
CA ASP A 17 -8.45 8.43 3.15
C ASP A 17 -9.25 7.12 3.27
N ALA A 18 -9.41 6.60 4.49
CA ALA A 18 -10.18 5.39 4.76
C ALA A 18 -11.70 5.60 4.79
N PHE A 19 -12.16 6.82 5.08
CA PHE A 19 -13.58 7.17 5.18
C PHE A 19 -13.84 8.45 4.37
N PRO A 20 -13.97 8.36 3.03
CA PRO A 20 -14.07 9.53 2.16
C PRO A 20 -15.36 10.35 2.37
N ASN A 21 -16.33 9.85 3.15
CA ASN A 21 -17.54 10.60 3.50
C ASN A 21 -17.95 10.45 4.97
N LYS A 22 -18.70 11.44 5.46
CA LYS A 22 -19.18 11.54 6.85
C LYS A 22 -20.07 10.34 7.25
N PHE A 23 -20.85 9.82 6.31
CA PHE A 23 -21.81 8.76 6.59
C PHE A 23 -21.12 7.43 6.90
N GLU A 24 -20.09 7.07 6.13
CA GLU A 24 -19.25 5.89 6.39
C GLU A 24 -18.54 6.00 7.74
N LEU A 25 -17.91 7.15 8.03
CA LEU A 25 -17.27 7.40 9.32
C LEU A 25 -18.27 7.27 10.49
N GLN A 26 -19.49 7.77 10.32
CA GLN A 26 -20.55 7.69 11.32
C GLN A 26 -21.00 6.25 11.56
N GLN A 27 -21.22 5.47 10.50
CA GLN A 27 -21.58 4.05 10.63
C GLN A 27 -20.47 3.26 11.31
N PHE A 28 -19.22 3.49 10.89
CA PHE A 28 -18.05 2.88 11.50
C PHE A 28 -17.99 3.15 13.01
N LEU A 29 -18.07 4.41 13.43
CA LEU A 29 -18.07 4.78 14.85
C LEU A 29 -19.22 4.13 15.62
N ARG A 30 -20.42 4.09 15.02
CA ARG A 30 -21.60 3.53 15.68
C ARG A 30 -21.52 2.02 15.86
N PHE A 31 -21.08 1.29 14.84
CA PHE A 31 -21.11 -0.18 14.83
C PHE A 31 -19.84 -0.83 15.36
N LYS A 32 -18.68 -0.18 15.24
CA LYS A 32 -17.40 -0.73 15.68
C LYS A 32 -16.94 -0.20 17.03
N LEU A 33 -17.29 1.04 17.35
CA LEU A 33 -16.81 1.71 18.56
C LEU A 33 -17.95 2.10 19.52
N GLU A 34 -19.20 1.85 19.14
CA GLU A 34 -20.41 2.27 19.89
C GLU A 34 -20.44 3.78 20.20
N LYS A 35 -19.75 4.58 19.38
CA LYS A 35 -19.61 6.03 19.52
C LYS A 35 -20.60 6.75 18.61
N ASN A 36 -21.12 7.90 19.05
CA ASN A 36 -21.97 8.76 18.22
C ASN A 36 -21.15 9.94 17.68
N LEU A 37 -20.90 9.96 16.37
CA LEU A 37 -20.13 11.02 15.71
C LEU A 37 -20.71 12.41 15.99
N THR A 38 -22.04 12.58 15.98
CA THR A 38 -22.69 13.89 16.16
C THR A 38 -22.56 14.44 17.59
N VAL A 39 -22.18 13.60 18.55
CA VAL A 39 -21.92 14.01 19.94
C VAL A 39 -20.44 14.34 20.14
N ILE A 40 -19.57 13.76 19.32
CA ILE A 40 -18.11 13.82 19.47
C ILE A 40 -17.49 14.93 18.64
N ALA A 41 -17.97 15.12 17.43
CA ALA A 41 -17.41 16.06 16.48
C ALA A 41 -18.53 16.76 15.72
N ASP A 42 -18.40 18.08 15.60
CA ASP A 42 -19.27 18.92 14.79
C ASP A 42 -18.42 19.74 13.82
N GLY A 43 -18.96 20.00 12.63
CA GLY A 43 -18.22 20.72 11.61
C GLY A 43 -18.84 20.61 10.23
N ASP A 44 -18.47 21.60 9.41
CA ASP A 44 -19.00 21.78 8.06
C ASP A 44 -18.27 20.93 7.02
N SER A 45 -17.08 20.45 7.37
CA SER A 45 -16.22 19.64 6.49
C SER A 45 -15.78 18.35 7.15
N LEU A 46 -15.57 17.30 6.34
CA LEU A 46 -15.04 16.01 6.81
C LEU A 46 -13.69 16.21 7.52
N THR A 47 -12.82 17.07 7.00
CA THR A 47 -11.53 17.39 7.61
C THR A 47 -11.66 17.91 9.03
N GLN A 48 -12.57 18.86 9.29
CA GLN A 48 -12.83 19.39 10.64
C GLN A 48 -13.42 18.32 11.57
N ILE A 49 -14.36 17.53 11.06
CA ILE A 49 -15.00 16.45 11.80
C ILE A 49 -13.96 15.41 12.24
N VAL A 50 -13.11 14.94 11.32
CA VAL A 50 -12.06 13.95 11.63
C VAL A 50 -11.02 14.54 12.58
N PHE A 51 -10.66 15.81 12.43
CA PHE A 51 -9.74 16.48 13.36
C PHE A 51 -10.28 16.47 14.80
N GLN A 52 -11.53 16.88 15.00
CA GLN A 52 -12.16 16.87 16.33
C GLN A 52 -12.33 15.46 16.89
N LEU A 53 -12.66 14.49 16.03
CA LEU A 53 -12.72 13.08 16.39
C LEU A 53 -11.37 12.59 16.93
N VAL A 54 -10.27 12.86 16.21
CA VAL A 54 -8.91 12.49 16.61
C VAL A 54 -8.51 13.16 17.92
N GLN A 55 -8.79 14.45 18.08
CA GLN A 55 -8.53 15.16 19.34
C GLN A 55 -9.31 14.54 20.50
N THR A 56 -10.59 14.26 20.30
CA THR A 56 -11.44 13.68 21.33
C THR A 56 -10.96 12.28 21.71
N ALA A 57 -10.67 11.45 20.72
CA ALA A 57 -10.14 10.10 20.93
C ALA A 57 -8.81 10.11 21.67
N TYR A 58 -7.92 11.05 21.33
CA TYR A 58 -6.65 11.20 22.02
C TYR A 58 -6.84 11.66 23.48
N SER A 59 -7.64 12.71 23.70
CA SER A 59 -7.89 13.26 25.05
C SER A 59 -8.58 12.27 26.00
N GLN A 60 -9.41 11.38 25.45
CA GLN A 60 -10.16 10.37 26.20
C GLN A 60 -9.47 8.99 26.20
N GLY A 61 -8.28 8.88 25.62
CA GLY A 61 -7.47 7.65 25.68
C GLY A 61 -7.97 6.48 24.84
N TRP A 62 -8.75 6.72 23.78
CA TRP A 62 -9.23 5.67 22.86
C TRP A 62 -8.77 5.85 21.41
N ILE A 63 -7.76 6.70 21.17
CA ILE A 63 -7.16 6.91 19.84
C ILE A 63 -6.63 5.61 19.23
N GLU A 64 -6.06 4.74 20.06
CA GLU A 64 -5.58 3.43 19.65
C GLU A 64 -6.73 2.63 19.07
N ASN A 65 -7.77 2.37 19.88
CA ASN A 65 -8.95 1.62 19.46
C ASN A 65 -9.60 2.21 18.18
N LEU A 66 -9.62 3.55 18.05
CA LEU A 66 -10.10 4.21 16.84
C LEU A 66 -9.32 3.77 15.59
N VAL A 67 -8.00 3.81 15.65
CA VAL A 67 -7.15 3.45 14.50
C VAL A 67 -7.21 1.94 14.23
N PHE A 68 -7.19 1.10 15.27
CA PHE A 68 -7.25 -0.35 15.11
C PHE A 68 -8.55 -0.81 14.45
N GLU A 69 -9.70 -0.34 14.95
CA GLU A 69 -10.98 -0.68 14.32
C GLU A 69 -11.09 -0.12 12.91
N ALA A 70 -10.46 1.03 12.64
CA ALA A 70 -10.42 1.57 11.28
C ALA A 70 -9.60 0.69 10.32
N VAL A 71 -8.51 0.08 10.78
CA VAL A 71 -7.74 -0.91 9.99
C VAL A 71 -8.56 -2.17 9.75
N ASN A 72 -9.24 -2.69 10.78
CA ASN A 72 -10.10 -3.87 10.65
C ASN A 72 -11.26 -3.64 9.67
N HIS A 73 -11.82 -2.43 9.68
CA HIS A 73 -12.90 -2.05 8.76
C HIS A 73 -12.38 -1.79 7.34
N ASN A 74 -11.18 -1.22 7.20
CA ASN A 74 -10.57 -0.88 5.92
C ASN A 74 -9.22 -1.58 5.76
N PRO A 75 -9.19 -2.92 5.59
CA PRO A 75 -7.94 -3.66 5.49
C PRO A 75 -7.15 -3.29 4.23
N GLY A 76 -7.74 -2.64 3.23
CA GLY A 76 -6.99 -2.11 2.07
C GLY A 76 -6.20 -0.82 2.35
N ASN A 77 -6.48 -0.11 3.45
CA ASN A 77 -5.90 1.21 3.69
C ASN A 77 -4.49 1.13 4.27
N LYS A 78 -3.47 1.29 3.42
CA LYS A 78 -2.05 1.20 3.81
C LYS A 78 -1.64 2.28 4.81
N ARG A 79 -2.23 3.49 4.75
CA ARG A 79 -1.86 4.61 5.64
C ARG A 79 -2.22 4.30 7.09
N LEU A 80 -3.44 3.80 7.33
CA LEU A 80 -3.88 3.40 8.67
C LEU A 80 -2.98 2.29 9.24
N LYS A 81 -2.56 1.37 8.38
CA LYS A 81 -1.70 0.27 8.80
C LYS A 81 -0.29 0.74 9.20
N ILE A 82 0.31 1.65 8.43
CA ILE A 82 1.61 2.26 8.75
C ILE A 82 1.56 3.01 10.09
N ILE A 83 0.48 3.75 10.35
CA ILE A 83 0.26 4.45 11.62
C ILE A 83 0.31 3.47 12.79
N VAL A 84 -0.34 2.32 12.66
CA VAL A 84 -0.35 1.33 13.74
C VAL A 84 1.05 0.81 14.03
N VAL A 85 1.80 0.44 13.00
CA VAL A 85 3.18 -0.02 13.14
C VAL A 85 4.07 1.05 13.80
N ASN A 86 3.99 2.29 13.30
CA ASN A 86 4.91 3.35 13.72
C ASN A 86 4.59 3.90 15.12
N TYR A 87 3.32 3.95 15.51
CA TYR A 87 2.89 4.67 16.71
C TYR A 87 2.39 3.76 17.81
N PHE A 88 1.85 2.59 17.49
CA PHE A 88 1.21 1.70 18.47
C PHE A 88 1.96 0.38 18.67
N GLY A 89 3.13 0.19 18.06
CA GLY A 89 3.98 -1.02 18.15
C GLY A 89 4.17 -1.59 19.57
N ASN A 90 4.20 -0.75 20.60
CA ASN A 90 4.35 -1.20 22.00
C ASN A 90 3.02 -1.61 22.66
N SER A 91 1.90 -0.92 22.39
CA SER A 91 0.56 -1.27 22.90
C SER A 91 0.00 -2.53 22.23
N ILE A 92 0.51 -2.82 21.03
CA ILE A 92 0.12 -3.95 20.19
C ILE A 92 0.26 -5.33 20.88
N LYS A 93 1.25 -5.53 21.76
CA LYS A 93 1.44 -6.81 22.48
C LYS A 93 0.27 -7.17 23.40
N GLU A 94 -0.48 -6.17 23.85
CA GLU A 94 -1.64 -6.35 24.75
C GLU A 94 -2.94 -6.63 24.00
N MET A 95 -2.96 -6.45 22.68
CA MET A 95 -4.19 -6.47 21.86
C MET A 95 -4.52 -7.83 21.25
N GLY A 96 -3.69 -8.84 21.53
CA GLY A 96 -4.01 -10.23 21.25
C GLY A 96 -3.55 -10.74 19.88
N ARG A 97 -3.60 -12.06 19.78
CA ARG A 97 -2.92 -12.88 18.75
C ARG A 97 -3.49 -12.71 17.33
N GLU A 98 -4.81 -12.49 17.19
CA GLU A 98 -5.47 -12.32 15.89
C GLU A 98 -4.97 -11.07 15.12
N LEU A 99 -4.70 -9.98 15.85
CA LEU A 99 -4.12 -8.77 15.26
C LEU A 99 -2.68 -9.01 14.81
N GLY A 100 -1.90 -9.79 15.57
CA GLY A 100 -0.55 -10.19 15.17
C GLY A 100 -0.54 -10.90 13.82
N LEU A 101 -1.48 -11.82 13.59
CA LEU A 101 -1.63 -12.49 12.31
C LEU A 101 -2.00 -11.53 11.17
N MET A 102 -2.87 -10.56 11.43
CA MET A 102 -3.21 -9.52 10.45
C MET A 102 -2.00 -8.65 10.10
N PHE A 103 -1.21 -8.20 11.08
CA PHE A 103 0.00 -7.40 10.83
C PHE A 103 1.06 -8.18 10.10
N TYR A 104 1.29 -9.43 10.52
CA TYR A 104 2.22 -10.32 9.86
C TYR A 104 1.83 -10.50 8.38
N ARG A 105 0.55 -10.80 8.10
CA ARG A 105 0.02 -10.93 6.75
C ARG A 105 0.28 -9.68 5.93
N LEU A 106 -0.14 -8.53 6.43
CA LEU A 106 0.00 -7.28 5.70
C LEU A 106 1.47 -7.00 5.33
N LEU A 107 2.37 -7.04 6.30
CA LEU A 107 3.75 -6.66 6.05
C LEU A 107 4.41 -7.67 5.11
N PHE A 108 4.06 -8.95 5.23
CA PHE A 108 4.50 -9.97 4.28
C PHE A 108 4.01 -9.66 2.85
N GLU A 109 2.74 -9.30 2.67
CA GLU A 109 2.20 -8.86 1.37
C GLU A 109 2.93 -7.64 0.82
N GLU A 110 3.17 -6.63 1.68
CA GLU A 110 3.82 -5.38 1.29
C GLU A 110 5.27 -5.60 0.85
N PHE A 111 6.03 -6.39 1.61
CA PHE A 111 7.41 -6.73 1.29
C PHE A 111 7.48 -7.54 -0.01
N LEU A 112 6.60 -8.53 -0.20
CA LEU A 112 6.54 -9.26 -1.47
C LEU A 112 6.12 -8.39 -2.66
N TYR A 113 5.28 -7.37 -2.46
CA TYR A 113 4.82 -6.52 -3.54
C TYR A 113 5.90 -5.54 -4.05
N ASN A 114 6.87 -5.17 -3.21
CA ASN A 114 7.90 -4.20 -3.58
C ASN A 114 8.89 -4.74 -4.61
N ASP A 115 9.61 -5.81 -4.28
CA ASP A 115 10.64 -6.41 -5.13
C ASP A 115 10.52 -7.94 -5.21
N GLY A 116 9.44 -8.54 -4.69
CA GLY A 116 9.19 -9.98 -4.66
C GLY A 116 10.21 -10.80 -3.88
N VAL A 117 11.05 -10.16 -3.07
CA VAL A 117 12.05 -10.82 -2.25
C VAL A 117 12.05 -10.15 -0.88
N ILE A 118 11.76 -10.92 0.16
CA ILE A 118 11.85 -10.39 1.51
C ILE A 118 13.33 -10.24 1.87
N SER A 119 13.78 -9.00 2.03
CA SER A 119 15.14 -8.68 2.41
C SER A 119 15.46 -9.15 3.84
N PRO A 120 16.74 -9.28 4.23
CA PRO A 120 17.09 -9.66 5.60
C PRO A 120 16.54 -8.71 6.66
N ALA A 121 16.43 -7.41 6.36
CA ALA A 121 15.88 -6.43 7.30
C ALA A 121 14.36 -6.62 7.47
N GLU A 122 13.64 -6.88 6.38
CA GLU A 122 12.20 -7.16 6.40
C GLU A 122 11.88 -8.48 7.11
N LEU A 123 12.74 -9.50 6.96
CA LEU A 123 12.63 -10.75 7.70
C LEU A 123 12.77 -10.53 9.22
N LEU A 124 13.70 -9.67 9.64
CA LEU A 124 13.84 -9.30 11.06
C LEU A 124 12.59 -8.60 11.60
N ILE A 125 11.95 -7.74 10.81
CA ILE A 125 10.69 -7.08 11.19
C ILE A 125 9.57 -8.12 11.35
N LEU A 126 9.46 -9.07 10.41
CA LEU A 126 8.46 -10.15 10.48
C LEU A 126 8.70 -11.07 11.70
N GLU A 127 9.95 -11.36 12.03
CA GLU A 127 10.28 -12.18 13.21
C GLU A 127 9.99 -11.42 14.51
N ASP A 128 10.28 -10.12 14.59
CA ASP A 128 9.92 -9.30 15.75
C ASP A 128 8.40 -9.26 15.99
N ILE A 129 7.60 -9.22 14.91
CA ILE A 129 6.15 -9.34 14.99
C ILE A 129 5.73 -10.72 15.48
N LYS A 130 6.30 -11.78 14.89
CA LYS A 130 6.00 -13.15 15.31
C LYS A 130 6.31 -13.36 16.79
N GLU A 131 7.44 -12.89 17.29
CA GLU A 131 7.81 -12.95 18.71
C GLU A 131 6.91 -12.07 19.57
N SER A 132 6.67 -10.82 19.17
CA SER A 132 5.89 -9.85 19.94
C SER A 132 4.44 -10.24 20.17
N PHE A 133 3.86 -11.02 19.26
CA PHE A 133 2.49 -11.53 19.35
C PHE A 133 2.40 -13.03 19.63
N GLU A 134 3.54 -13.66 19.92
CA GLU A 134 3.64 -15.10 20.19
C GLU A 134 3.07 -15.98 19.07
N LEU A 135 3.11 -15.51 17.82
CA LEU A 135 2.56 -16.23 16.66
C LEU A 135 3.33 -17.53 16.44
N THR A 136 2.62 -18.60 16.09
CA THR A 136 3.30 -19.87 15.83
C THR A 136 3.92 -19.86 14.43
N THR A 137 4.92 -20.71 14.26
CA THR A 137 5.49 -21.00 12.94
C THR A 137 4.43 -21.52 11.97
N GLU A 138 3.44 -22.28 12.46
CA GLU A 138 2.36 -22.84 11.63
C GLU A 138 1.45 -21.74 11.05
N GLU A 139 1.00 -20.80 11.89
CA GLU A 139 0.14 -19.70 11.44
C GLU A 139 0.86 -18.79 10.45
N THR A 140 2.11 -18.41 10.76
CA THR A 140 2.91 -17.57 9.87
C THR A 140 3.22 -18.29 8.56
N SER A 141 3.60 -19.57 8.58
CA SER A 141 3.83 -20.37 7.36
C SER A 141 2.57 -20.51 6.51
N THR A 142 1.39 -20.62 7.14
CA THR A 142 0.11 -20.66 6.42
C THR A 142 -0.09 -19.37 5.63
N ILE A 143 0.09 -18.21 6.27
CA ILE A 143 0.03 -16.90 5.62
C ILE A 143 1.06 -16.80 4.49
N GLN A 144 2.30 -17.21 4.75
CA GLN A 144 3.36 -17.16 3.75
C GLN A 144 3.00 -17.98 2.51
N ASN A 145 2.56 -19.22 2.69
CA ASN A 145 2.21 -20.12 1.58
C ASN A 145 0.99 -19.61 0.80
N GLU A 146 -0.01 -19.04 1.48
CA GLU A 146 -1.18 -18.46 0.84
C GLU A 146 -0.83 -17.28 -0.07
N LEU A 147 0.15 -16.48 0.31
CA LEU A 147 0.48 -15.23 -0.38
C LEU A 147 1.63 -15.35 -1.38
N PHE A 148 2.58 -16.25 -1.12
CA PHE A 148 3.79 -16.35 -1.92
C PHE A 148 3.49 -16.73 -3.37
N GLU A 149 2.70 -17.78 -3.60
CA GLU A 149 2.41 -18.26 -4.96
C GLU A 149 1.57 -17.26 -5.79
N PRO A 150 0.46 -16.68 -5.29
CA PRO A 150 -0.29 -15.68 -6.03
C PRO A 150 0.53 -14.42 -6.32
N ILE A 151 1.29 -13.91 -5.35
CA ILE A 151 2.07 -12.68 -5.55
C ILE A 151 3.26 -12.91 -6.48
N ALA A 152 3.96 -14.05 -6.36
CA ALA A 152 5.02 -14.43 -7.29
C ALA A 152 4.50 -14.56 -8.73
N THR A 153 3.32 -15.15 -8.90
CA THR A 153 2.64 -15.26 -10.19
C THR A 153 2.26 -13.89 -10.75
N LEU A 154 1.62 -13.04 -9.94
CA LEU A 154 1.25 -11.68 -10.33
C LEU A 154 2.48 -10.87 -10.76
N LYS A 155 3.58 -10.95 -10.01
CA LYS A 155 4.85 -10.28 -10.34
C LYS A 155 5.44 -10.80 -11.65
N LYS A 156 5.50 -12.12 -11.83
CA LYS A 156 5.98 -12.73 -13.08
C LYS A 156 5.18 -12.24 -14.28
N ASN A 157 3.86 -12.19 -14.14
CA ASN A 157 2.94 -11.72 -15.16
C ASN A 157 3.12 -10.22 -15.46
N LEU A 158 3.23 -9.38 -14.43
CA LEU A 158 3.52 -7.95 -14.57
C LEU A 158 4.88 -7.72 -15.25
N ASN A 159 5.91 -8.47 -14.89
CA ASN A 159 7.23 -8.38 -15.51
C ASN A 159 7.20 -8.77 -16.99
N ALA A 160 6.44 -9.81 -17.35
CA ALA A 160 6.24 -10.22 -18.73
C ALA A 160 5.52 -9.12 -19.54
N TYR A 161 4.44 -8.55 -18.97
CA TYR A 161 3.74 -7.42 -19.55
C TYR A 161 4.67 -6.22 -19.78
N LEU A 162 5.39 -5.79 -18.74
CA LEU A 162 6.28 -4.61 -18.82
C LEU A 162 7.45 -4.85 -19.78
N SER A 163 7.94 -6.08 -19.89
CA SER A 163 8.96 -6.45 -20.86
C SER A 163 8.45 -6.31 -22.30
N CYS A 164 7.22 -6.75 -22.56
CA CYS A 164 6.56 -6.55 -23.86
C CYS A 164 6.33 -5.06 -24.13
N TYR A 165 5.81 -4.31 -23.15
CA TYR A 165 5.63 -2.86 -23.24
C TYR A 165 6.92 -2.14 -23.64
N VAL A 166 8.02 -2.42 -22.95
CA VAL A 166 9.33 -1.84 -23.27
C VAL A 166 9.82 -2.27 -24.67
N ALA A 167 9.61 -3.53 -25.07
CA ALA A 167 9.99 -4.01 -26.40
C ALA A 167 9.22 -3.29 -27.52
N LEU A 168 7.90 -3.13 -27.36
CA LEU A 168 7.06 -2.40 -28.32
C LEU A 168 7.51 -0.95 -28.48
N ILE A 169 7.87 -0.28 -27.38
CA ILE A 169 8.38 1.09 -27.49
C ILE A 169 9.77 1.11 -28.14
N LYS A 170 10.63 0.09 -27.95
CA LYS A 170 11.91 -0.05 -28.70
C LYS A 170 11.73 -0.18 -30.19
N GLU A 171 10.72 -0.91 -30.62
CA GLU A 171 10.48 -1.17 -32.04
C GLU A 171 9.78 0.00 -32.73
N GLN A 172 8.83 0.64 -32.04
CA GLN A 172 7.88 1.57 -32.67
C GLN A 172 8.08 3.02 -32.23
N GLY A 173 8.84 3.25 -31.16
CA GLY A 173 8.88 4.54 -30.47
C GLY A 173 7.63 4.79 -29.62
N TYR A 174 7.56 5.99 -29.03
CA TYR A 174 6.42 6.44 -28.23
C TYR A 174 5.83 7.72 -28.83
N PRO A 175 4.50 7.88 -28.91
CA PRO A 175 3.45 6.99 -28.42
C PRO A 175 3.29 5.71 -29.25
N LEU A 176 2.84 4.63 -28.59
CA LEU A 176 2.53 3.34 -29.24
C LEU A 176 1.33 3.47 -30.19
N ASN A 177 1.36 2.75 -31.31
CA ASN A 177 0.25 2.69 -32.27
C ASN A 177 -0.91 1.81 -31.76
N ALA A 178 -2.05 1.85 -32.45
CA ALA A 178 -3.26 1.12 -32.04
C ALA A 178 -3.04 -0.40 -31.92
N ASN A 179 -2.27 -1.00 -32.83
CA ASN A 179 -2.01 -2.44 -32.79
C ASN A 179 -1.21 -2.85 -31.53
N ALA A 180 -0.15 -2.10 -31.21
CA ALA A 180 0.63 -2.32 -29.99
C ALA A 180 -0.21 -2.12 -28.72
N GLN A 181 -1.15 -1.18 -28.73
CA GLN A 181 -2.08 -0.98 -27.60
C GLN A 181 -3.06 -2.15 -27.46
N ASP A 182 -3.53 -2.73 -28.56
CA ASP A 182 -4.40 -3.90 -28.54
C ASP A 182 -3.66 -5.16 -28.05
N GLU A 183 -2.41 -5.37 -28.47
CA GLU A 183 -1.54 -6.45 -27.97
C GLU A 183 -1.33 -6.35 -26.45
N LEU A 184 -1.07 -5.15 -25.94
CA LEU A 184 -0.94 -4.92 -24.50
C LEU A 184 -2.26 -5.15 -23.76
N ARG A 185 -3.40 -4.74 -24.34
CA ARG A 185 -4.71 -5.02 -23.76
C ARG A 185 -4.97 -6.53 -23.66
N MET A 186 -4.60 -7.30 -24.68
CA MET A 186 -4.69 -8.76 -24.67
C MET A 186 -3.82 -9.37 -23.57
N LEU A 187 -2.54 -8.96 -23.46
CA LEU A 187 -1.64 -9.46 -22.41
C LEU A 187 -2.13 -9.10 -21.02
N ARG A 188 -2.63 -7.88 -20.83
CA ARG A 188 -3.20 -7.42 -19.56
C ARG A 188 -4.36 -8.32 -19.14
N SER A 189 -5.29 -8.60 -20.07
CA SER A 189 -6.43 -9.48 -19.81
C SER A 189 -6.01 -10.93 -19.57
N TYR A 190 -5.05 -11.45 -20.33
CA TYR A 190 -4.56 -12.83 -20.18
C TYR A 190 -3.92 -13.07 -18.81
N TYR A 191 -3.23 -12.06 -18.30
CA TYR A 191 -2.54 -12.10 -17.01
C TYR A 191 -3.36 -11.62 -15.83
N GLU A 192 -4.62 -11.21 -16.05
CA GLU A 192 -5.52 -10.66 -15.02
C GLU A 192 -4.88 -9.50 -14.24
N LEU A 193 -4.15 -8.63 -14.93
CA LEU A 193 -3.46 -7.51 -14.29
C LEU A 193 -4.43 -6.35 -14.01
N ASP A 194 -4.36 -5.85 -12.78
CA ASP A 194 -5.08 -4.66 -12.34
C ASP A 194 -4.64 -3.38 -13.10
N ASP A 195 -5.62 -2.56 -13.49
CA ASP A 195 -5.38 -1.38 -14.33
C ASP A 195 -4.57 -0.30 -13.61
N ASP A 196 -4.81 -0.09 -12.32
CA ASP A 196 -4.10 0.91 -11.51
C ASP A 196 -2.64 0.49 -11.31
N LEU A 197 -2.43 -0.80 -11.04
CA LEU A 197 -1.09 -1.40 -10.96
C LEU A 197 -0.34 -1.20 -12.27
N VAL A 198 -0.93 -1.55 -13.41
CA VAL A 198 -0.26 -1.39 -14.71
C VAL A 198 0.03 0.08 -15.01
N ALA A 199 -0.95 0.97 -14.78
CA ALA A 199 -0.80 2.40 -15.01
C ALA A 199 0.35 3.00 -14.17
N LYS A 200 0.48 2.60 -12.91
CA LYS A 200 1.58 3.03 -12.02
C LYS A 200 2.96 2.77 -12.64
N TYR A 201 3.20 1.55 -13.14
CA TYR A 201 4.51 1.17 -13.69
C TYR A 201 4.74 1.72 -15.09
N GLU A 202 3.72 1.76 -15.95
CA GLU A 202 3.84 2.41 -17.25
C GLU A 202 4.18 3.90 -17.11
N ASN A 203 3.52 4.60 -16.18
CA ASN A 203 3.77 6.02 -15.95
C ASN A 203 5.17 6.26 -15.39
N LYS A 204 5.68 5.36 -14.54
CA LYS A 204 7.08 5.39 -14.07
C LYS A 204 8.06 5.22 -15.24
N ILE A 205 7.83 4.24 -16.12
CA ILE A 205 8.66 4.05 -17.33
C ILE A 205 8.60 5.29 -18.23
N LYS A 206 7.41 5.85 -18.50
CA LYS A 206 7.24 7.08 -19.29
C LYS A 206 8.00 8.27 -18.68
N SER A 207 7.88 8.46 -17.36
CA SER A 207 8.59 9.52 -16.64
C SER A 207 10.09 9.37 -16.77
N ASP A 208 10.63 8.17 -16.53
CA ASP A 208 12.07 7.93 -16.61
C ASP A 208 12.59 8.11 -18.04
N LEU A 209 11.81 7.74 -19.05
CA LEU A 209 12.14 7.96 -20.46
C LEU A 209 12.17 9.45 -20.83
N ASN A 210 11.22 10.24 -20.35
CA ASN A 210 11.16 11.69 -20.61
C ASN A 210 12.35 12.43 -19.97
N LEU A 211 12.69 12.10 -18.71
CA LEU A 211 13.85 12.65 -18.00
C LEU A 211 15.19 12.40 -18.72
N LEU A 212 15.25 11.35 -19.54
CA LEU A 212 16.43 10.99 -20.31
C LEU A 212 16.43 11.60 -21.73
N SER A 213 15.30 12.14 -22.20
CA SER A 213 15.18 12.82 -23.49
C SER A 213 15.54 14.32 -23.43
N ASP A 214 15.38 14.96 -22.26
CA ASP A 214 15.71 16.38 -22.04
C ASP A 214 17.22 16.64 -21.84
N ASN A 215 17.98 15.60 -21.46
CA ASN A 215 19.45 15.66 -21.39
C ASN A 215 20.07 15.38 -22.78
N HIS A 216 20.23 16.45 -23.56
CA HIS A 216 20.90 16.59 -24.86
C HIS A 216 21.62 15.35 -25.46
N THR A 217 20.95 14.65 -26.37
CA THR A 217 21.35 14.44 -27.80
C THR A 217 20.22 13.71 -28.53
N ARG A 218 19.49 14.43 -29.37
CA ARG A 218 18.57 13.85 -30.36
C ARG A 218 19.38 13.00 -31.33
N THR A 219 19.45 11.69 -31.08
CA THR A 219 19.36 10.54 -32.01
C THR A 219 20.07 9.27 -31.53
N MET A 220 20.80 9.26 -30.40
CA MET A 220 21.46 8.04 -29.94
C MET A 220 21.60 8.01 -28.42
N ASN A 221 20.57 7.56 -27.69
CA ASN A 221 20.73 6.44 -26.72
C ASN A 221 19.44 6.05 -25.97
N TRP A 222 18.26 6.10 -26.59
CA TRP A 222 17.02 5.70 -25.92
C TRP A 222 17.05 4.21 -25.44
N GLN A 223 17.88 3.38 -26.08
CA GLN A 223 18.19 2.01 -25.62
C GLN A 223 19.01 1.97 -24.31
N SER A 224 19.99 2.86 -24.11
CA SER A 224 20.71 2.97 -22.82
C SER A 224 19.81 3.53 -21.72
N SER A 225 18.93 4.47 -22.08
CA SER A 225 17.92 5.01 -21.18
C SER A 225 16.97 3.91 -20.69
N LEU A 226 16.46 3.09 -21.61
CA LEU A 226 15.66 1.92 -21.27
C LEU A 226 16.42 0.87 -20.48
N PHE A 227 17.70 0.63 -20.76
CA PHE A 227 18.51 -0.32 -19.99
C PHE A 227 18.64 0.13 -18.52
N ARG A 228 18.83 1.44 -18.28
CA ARG A 228 18.85 2.01 -16.92
C ARG A 228 17.49 1.90 -16.21
N VAL A 229 16.39 2.11 -16.93
CA VAL A 229 15.03 1.93 -16.39
C VAL A 229 14.76 0.47 -16.07
N TRP A 230 15.12 -0.44 -16.98
CA TRP A 230 14.94 -1.87 -16.82
C TRP A 230 15.78 -2.42 -15.64
N SER A 231 17.04 -2.01 -15.52
CA SER A 231 17.89 -2.37 -14.37
C SER A 231 17.39 -1.82 -13.03
N LYS A 232 16.68 -0.68 -13.01
CA LYS A 232 16.10 -0.11 -11.78
C LYS A 232 14.76 -0.74 -11.37
N LEU A 233 14.06 -1.35 -12.32
CA LEU A 233 12.74 -1.94 -12.10
C LEU A 233 12.81 -3.45 -11.85
N PHE A 234 13.85 -4.13 -12.35
CA PHE A 234 13.91 -5.60 -12.39
C PHE A 234 15.27 -6.19 -11.97
N GLY A 235 16.24 -5.37 -11.54
CA GLY A 235 17.55 -5.81 -11.02
C GLY A 235 17.65 -5.56 -9.53
#